data_AF-A0A1F9BX87-F1
#
_entry.id   AF-A0A1F9BX87-F1
#
_cell.length_a   1.000
_cell.length_b   1.000
_cell.length_c   1.000
_cell.angle_alpha   90.00
_cell.angle_beta   90.00
_cell.angle_gamma   90.00
#
_symmetry.space_group_name_H-M   'P 1'
#
loop_
_entity.id
_entity.type
_entity.pdbx_description
1 polymer ?
#
loop_
_entity_poly.entity_id
_entity_poly.type
_entity_poly.pdbx_seq_one_letter_code
_entity_poly.pdbx_strand_id
1 'polypeptide(L)'
;MKKEGQKIVLLDTGNLLFRKPSNTETKRKDALLRVDLLIQSYNEMGYDVVNVGEKDLMMGLRFLSEATQKAKFPFISANLIEKKTQKGIFSPYVIKEIAGLKIGVFGLLDDQFNPALQEIDPGLTLLDPITTSKAVIRGLRETCDLIILLSQLGESKDKRLAREHPQIDIILGGGGEAQKAVIERVNEIPIFRLEPRGGYLGRVDFSLIDTKKPIKFSVSSERDEIEKKMERLTGRSLQIKAEMARSGKKEEMKIKELKFLELKQKEVEKALLVLEDKNFYKYTAIPVQLAVEDDPKIMKGVEHYRAESAKLYKLKVIGLPEKGLSEKEMIARIPKESPFVGAITCKKCHEVNYRNWLKTKHARASQTIVASPKYAQEECLMCHSTGYGKMAEYATVDEIPFYLKGVQCESCHGKGKDHPGKGKMDRKVTLGVCRNCHTKDQSPTFNYVAYLEKIGCKITK
;
A
#
# COMPACT_ATOMS: atom_id res chain seq x y z
N MET A 1 -0.33 20.39 -7.34
CA MET A 1 -1.70 20.51 -6.80
C MET A 1 -1.89 21.67 -5.82
N LYS A 2 -1.48 21.61 -4.53
CA LYS A 2 -1.69 22.75 -3.58
C LYS A 2 -1.04 24.05 -4.06
N LYS A 3 0.20 23.96 -4.56
CA LYS A 3 0.94 25.11 -5.15
C LYS A 3 0.25 25.68 -6.41
N GLU A 4 -0.53 24.87 -7.12
CA GLU A 4 -1.33 25.29 -8.28
C GLU A 4 -2.71 25.86 -7.85
N GLY A 5 -2.97 26.03 -6.55
CA GLY A 5 -4.21 26.58 -6.03
C GLY A 5 -5.39 25.62 -5.99
N GLN A 6 -5.18 24.33 -6.28
CA GLN A 6 -6.24 23.33 -6.22
C GLN A 6 -6.76 23.15 -4.79
N LYS A 7 -8.08 23.11 -4.66
CA LYS A 7 -8.78 22.87 -3.39
C LYS A 7 -8.80 21.37 -3.12
N ILE A 8 -7.94 20.91 -2.20
CA ILE A 8 -7.78 19.48 -1.91
C ILE A 8 -7.93 19.19 -0.41
N VAL A 9 -8.45 18.00 -0.09
CA VAL A 9 -8.36 17.39 1.24
C VAL A 9 -7.35 16.24 1.15
N LEU A 10 -6.42 16.16 2.10
CA LEU A 10 -5.53 14.99 2.26
C LEU A 10 -5.98 14.14 3.45
N LEU A 11 -6.33 12.90 3.20
CA LEU A 11 -6.93 11.98 4.16
C LEU A 11 -6.11 10.70 4.27
N ASP A 12 -5.97 10.16 5.48
CA ASP A 12 -5.35 8.86 5.73
C ASP A 12 -6.25 7.98 6.59
N THR A 13 -6.36 6.70 6.25
CA THR A 13 -7.27 5.78 6.94
C THR A 13 -6.69 5.27 8.26
N GLY A 14 -5.42 5.50 8.58
CA GLY A 14 -4.75 5.06 9.80
C GLY A 14 -3.78 3.90 9.60
N ASN A 15 -3.26 3.36 10.71
CA ASN A 15 -2.10 2.46 10.75
C ASN A 15 -0.83 3.15 10.20
N LEU A 16 -0.66 4.42 10.56
CA LEU A 16 0.44 5.29 10.12
C LEU A 16 1.76 4.95 10.84
N LEU A 17 1.72 4.81 12.16
CA LEU A 17 2.88 4.93 13.03
C LEU A 17 3.70 3.64 13.11
N PHE A 18 3.05 2.49 13.06
CA PHE A 18 3.69 1.21 13.32
C PHE A 18 3.28 0.14 12.30
N ARG A 19 4.25 -0.75 12.05
CA ARG A 19 4.04 -1.96 11.25
C ARG A 19 3.80 -3.20 12.11
N LYS A 20 4.50 -3.29 13.24
CA LYS A 20 4.48 -4.42 14.19
C LYS A 20 4.91 -3.95 15.59
N PRO A 21 4.66 -4.75 16.64
CA PRO A 21 5.12 -4.45 17.99
C PRO A 21 6.65 -4.36 18.08
N SER A 22 7.13 -3.40 18.87
CA SER A 22 8.56 -3.19 19.14
C SER A 22 8.95 -3.76 20.51
N ASN A 23 9.58 -4.93 20.50
CA ASN A 23 9.74 -5.76 21.71
C ASN A 23 11.08 -5.56 22.44
N THR A 24 12.08 -4.95 21.80
CA THR A 24 13.37 -4.63 22.44
C THR A 24 13.52 -3.13 22.64
N GLU A 25 14.32 -2.72 23.63
CA GLU A 25 14.58 -1.30 23.90
C GLU A 25 15.14 -0.56 22.66
N THR A 26 16.09 -1.19 21.96
CA THR A 26 16.63 -0.65 20.70
C THR A 26 15.55 -0.45 19.64
N LYS A 27 14.69 -1.46 19.42
CA LYS A 27 13.60 -1.38 18.44
C LYS A 27 12.56 -0.31 18.84
N ARG A 28 12.29 -0.14 20.13
CA ARG A 28 11.43 0.94 20.63
C ARG A 28 12.02 2.30 20.32
N LYS A 29 13.30 2.55 20.66
CA LYS A 29 13.99 3.82 20.36
C LYS A 29 14.00 4.12 18.86
N ASP A 30 14.25 3.11 18.03
CA ASP A 30 14.23 3.25 16.57
C ASP A 30 12.81 3.56 16.05
N ALA A 31 11.79 2.91 16.60
CA ALA A 31 10.40 3.20 16.26
C ALA A 31 10.00 4.63 16.63
N LEU A 32 10.48 5.18 17.76
CA LEU A 32 10.26 6.58 18.14
C LEU A 32 10.82 7.55 17.09
N LEU A 33 12.05 7.32 16.62
CA LEU A 33 12.67 8.14 15.57
C LEU A 33 11.86 8.08 14.26
N ARG A 34 11.33 6.89 13.93
CA ARG A 34 10.48 6.71 12.74
C ARG A 34 9.15 7.44 12.88
N VAL A 35 8.50 7.34 14.03
CA VAL A 35 7.23 8.04 14.31
C VAL A 35 7.42 9.54 14.18
N ASP A 36 8.47 10.10 14.75
CA ASP A 36 8.78 11.53 14.62
C ASP A 36 8.99 11.93 13.16
N LEU A 37 9.74 11.14 12.38
CA LEU A 37 9.89 11.37 10.94
C LEU A 37 8.54 11.36 10.20
N LEU A 38 7.70 10.37 10.47
CA LEU A 38 6.40 10.21 9.80
C LEU A 38 5.48 11.40 10.10
N ILE A 39 5.36 11.80 11.36
CA ILE A 39 4.53 12.94 11.77
C ILE A 39 5.03 14.23 11.14
N GLN A 40 6.35 14.49 11.16
CA GLN A 40 6.90 15.69 10.53
C GLN A 40 6.71 15.68 9.01
N SER A 41 6.81 14.51 8.37
CA SER A 41 6.54 14.38 6.93
C SER A 41 5.07 14.68 6.61
N TYR A 42 4.13 14.18 7.42
CA TYR A 42 2.69 14.44 7.25
C TYR A 42 2.34 15.91 7.52
N ASN A 43 3.01 16.53 8.49
CA ASN A 43 2.91 17.97 8.73
C ASN A 43 3.37 18.77 7.52
N GLU A 44 4.46 18.36 6.87
CA GLU A 44 5.00 19.04 5.69
C GLU A 44 4.11 18.88 4.46
N MET A 45 3.58 17.67 4.24
CA MET A 45 2.60 17.40 3.18
C MET A 45 1.26 18.14 3.45
N GLY A 46 1.01 18.46 4.73
CA GLY A 46 -0.20 19.14 5.19
C GLY A 46 -1.41 18.23 5.10
N TYR A 47 -1.33 17.03 5.67
CA TYR A 47 -2.50 16.16 5.83
C TYR A 47 -3.60 16.88 6.61
N ASP A 48 -4.86 16.62 6.25
CA ASP A 48 -6.01 17.28 6.88
C ASP A 48 -6.60 16.46 8.02
N VAL A 49 -6.63 15.13 7.86
CA VAL A 49 -7.24 14.20 8.83
C VAL A 49 -6.57 12.84 8.71
N VAL A 50 -6.29 12.20 9.85
CA VAL A 50 -5.83 10.81 9.92
C VAL A 50 -6.76 10.06 10.86
N ASN A 51 -7.30 8.92 10.45
CA ASN A 51 -8.02 8.05 11.37
C ASN A 51 -7.02 7.23 12.21
N VAL A 52 -7.38 6.90 13.43
CA VAL A 52 -6.58 5.98 14.25
C VAL A 52 -6.79 4.56 13.74
N GLY A 53 -5.70 3.83 13.51
CA GLY A 53 -5.72 2.41 13.24
C GLY A 53 -5.24 1.59 14.44
N GLU A 54 -5.53 0.29 14.39
CA GLU A 54 -5.10 -0.65 15.42
C GLU A 54 -3.57 -0.63 15.64
N LYS A 55 -2.80 -0.54 14.56
CA LYS A 55 -1.33 -0.54 14.65
C LYS A 55 -0.79 0.72 15.33
N ASP A 56 -1.51 1.84 15.26
CA ASP A 56 -1.10 3.09 15.92
C ASP A 56 -1.13 2.95 17.46
N LEU A 57 -1.91 2.00 17.98
CA LEU A 57 -2.03 1.70 19.41
C LEU A 57 -0.97 0.71 19.92
N MET A 58 -0.07 0.19 19.08
CA MET A 58 0.88 -0.89 19.45
C MET A 58 1.89 -0.54 20.55
N MET A 59 2.11 0.74 20.85
CA MET A 59 2.93 1.21 21.97
C MET A 59 2.09 1.76 23.14
N GLY A 60 0.77 1.59 23.07
CA GLY A 60 -0.21 2.02 24.04
C GLY A 60 -0.74 3.43 23.83
N LEU A 61 -1.89 3.73 24.46
CA LEU A 61 -2.60 5.00 24.28
C LEU A 61 -1.78 6.20 24.74
N ARG A 62 -1.04 6.06 25.85
CA ARG A 62 -0.18 7.14 26.35
C ARG A 62 0.82 7.56 25.28
N PHE A 63 1.49 6.58 24.67
CA PHE A 63 2.44 6.84 23.60
C PHE A 63 1.77 7.52 22.41
N LEU A 64 0.63 6.98 21.94
CA LEU A 64 -0.10 7.56 20.82
C LEU A 64 -0.47 9.02 21.13
N SER A 65 -0.98 9.30 22.32
CA SER A 65 -1.36 10.66 22.76
C SER A 65 -0.18 11.62 22.84
N GLU A 66 1.02 11.15 23.19
CA GLU A 66 2.25 11.96 23.15
C GLU A 66 2.71 12.22 21.71
N ALA A 67 2.62 11.21 20.84
CA ALA A 67 2.97 11.33 19.43
C ALA A 67 2.05 12.31 18.70
N THR A 68 0.73 12.21 18.89
CA THR A 68 -0.26 13.06 18.20
C THR A 68 -0.15 14.54 18.57
N GLN A 69 0.44 14.90 19.72
CA GLN A 69 0.69 16.31 20.07
C GLN A 69 1.63 17.03 19.10
N LYS A 70 2.51 16.29 18.40
CA LYS A 70 3.41 16.85 17.38
C LYS A 70 2.73 17.01 16.01
N ALA A 71 1.54 16.46 15.83
CA ALA A 71 0.81 16.51 14.57
C ALA A 71 0.08 17.85 14.41
N LYS A 72 0.14 18.41 13.20
CA LYS A 72 -0.62 19.61 12.78
C LYS A 72 -1.98 19.25 12.18
N PHE A 73 -2.37 17.99 12.33
CA PHE A 73 -3.60 17.40 11.83
C PHE A 73 -4.24 16.56 12.93
N PRO A 74 -5.58 16.52 12.98
CA PRO A 74 -6.30 15.73 13.96
C PRO A 74 -6.20 14.23 13.64
N PHE A 75 -5.99 13.45 14.71
CA PHE A 75 -6.34 12.04 14.74
C PHE A 75 -7.80 11.89 15.18
N ILE A 76 -8.58 11.09 14.45
CA ILE A 76 -9.99 10.85 14.74
C ILE A 76 -10.28 9.36 14.99
N SER A 77 -11.33 9.08 15.74
CA SER A 77 -11.94 7.76 15.88
C SER A 77 -13.29 7.90 16.58
N ALA A 78 -14.35 7.38 15.98
CA ALA A 78 -15.69 7.47 16.53
C ALA A 78 -16.03 6.34 17.52
N ASN A 79 -15.36 5.18 17.41
CA ASN A 79 -15.70 4.01 18.21
C ASN A 79 -14.63 3.58 19.22
N LEU A 80 -13.46 4.25 19.31
CA LEU A 80 -12.48 4.01 20.36
C LEU A 80 -12.82 4.78 21.64
N ILE A 81 -13.14 4.03 22.70
CA ILE A 81 -13.60 4.59 23.98
C ILE A 81 -12.82 4.04 25.17
N GLU A 82 -12.88 4.76 26.28
CA GLU A 82 -12.47 4.25 27.58
C GLU A 82 -13.63 3.48 28.25
N LYS A 83 -13.38 2.23 28.65
CA LYS A 83 -14.38 1.32 29.26
C LYS A 83 -15.07 1.91 30.48
N LYS A 84 -14.33 2.59 31.35
CA LYS A 84 -14.87 3.09 32.63
C LYS A 84 -15.79 4.29 32.46
N THR A 85 -15.40 5.24 31.62
CA THR A 85 -16.13 6.50 31.45
C THR A 85 -17.10 6.47 30.28
N GLN A 86 -16.97 5.48 29.37
CA GLN A 86 -17.70 5.41 28.11
C GLN A 86 -17.47 6.64 27.21
N LYS A 87 -16.37 7.38 27.43
CA LYS A 87 -16.01 8.56 26.64
C LYS A 87 -15.10 8.17 25.48
N GLY A 88 -15.28 8.85 24.35
CA GLY A 88 -14.38 8.76 23.20
C GLY A 88 -12.97 9.25 23.56
N ILE A 89 -11.97 8.51 23.08
CA ILE A 89 -10.55 8.87 23.26
C ILE A 89 -10.14 9.98 22.29
N PHE A 90 -10.63 9.89 21.05
CA PHE A 90 -10.39 10.87 19.99
C PHE A 90 -11.69 11.55 19.60
N SER A 91 -11.59 12.65 18.86
CA SER A 91 -12.78 13.25 18.24
C SER A 91 -13.38 12.26 17.23
N PRO A 92 -14.71 12.08 17.19
CA PRO A 92 -15.33 11.11 16.30
C PRO A 92 -15.26 11.52 14.83
N TYR A 93 -15.26 12.82 14.57
CA TYR A 93 -15.24 13.41 13.24
C TYR A 93 -14.61 14.80 13.27
N VAL A 94 -14.34 15.33 12.08
CA VAL A 94 -14.02 16.73 11.83
C VAL A 94 -14.84 17.25 10.64
N ILE A 95 -15.16 18.53 10.65
CA ILE A 95 -15.83 19.19 9.53
C ILE A 95 -14.82 20.12 8.86
N LYS A 96 -14.64 19.97 7.55
CA LYS A 96 -13.74 20.78 6.72
C LYS A 96 -14.55 21.53 5.69
N GLU A 97 -14.31 22.82 5.56
CA GLU A 97 -14.94 23.63 4.50
C GLU A 97 -13.98 23.80 3.33
N ILE A 98 -14.36 23.31 2.15
CA ILE A 98 -13.55 23.37 0.94
C ILE A 98 -14.44 23.70 -0.25
N ALA A 99 -14.02 24.71 -1.02
CA ALA A 99 -14.78 25.21 -2.17
C ALA A 99 -16.26 25.54 -1.83
N GLY A 100 -16.51 26.03 -0.61
CA GLY A 100 -17.85 26.34 -0.11
C GLY A 100 -18.68 25.14 0.36
N LEU A 101 -18.14 23.91 0.28
CA LEU A 101 -18.77 22.71 0.81
C LEU A 101 -18.25 22.35 2.20
N LYS A 102 -19.17 22.02 3.11
CA LYS A 102 -18.89 21.40 4.41
C LYS A 102 -18.81 19.89 4.26
N ILE A 103 -17.61 19.36 4.47
CA ILE A 103 -17.29 17.94 4.37
C ILE A 103 -17.10 17.40 5.79
N GLY A 104 -18.00 16.52 6.23
CA GLY A 104 -17.86 15.77 7.47
C GLY A 104 -17.01 14.53 7.26
N VAL A 105 -15.90 14.41 7.98
CA VAL A 105 -14.99 13.26 7.90
C VAL A 105 -14.98 12.55 9.24
N PHE A 106 -15.37 11.28 9.27
CA PHE A 106 -15.39 10.48 10.51
C PHE A 106 -14.60 9.18 10.36
N GLY A 107 -14.16 8.62 11.48
CA GLY A 107 -13.22 7.50 11.51
C GLY A 107 -13.76 6.30 12.29
N LEU A 108 -13.47 5.07 11.83
CA LEU A 108 -13.86 3.83 12.53
C LEU A 108 -12.73 2.80 12.55
N LEU A 109 -12.63 2.06 13.65
CA LEU A 109 -11.78 0.89 13.81
C LEU A 109 -12.63 -0.39 13.84
N ASP A 110 -12.01 -1.51 13.47
CA ASP A 110 -12.63 -2.82 13.57
C ASP A 110 -12.88 -3.20 15.04
N ASP A 111 -14.10 -3.60 15.38
CA ASP A 111 -14.49 -3.99 16.74
C ASP A 111 -13.82 -5.27 17.27
N GLN A 112 -13.03 -5.97 16.43
CA GLN A 112 -12.17 -7.06 16.87
C GLN A 112 -10.84 -6.50 17.38
N PHE A 113 -10.80 -6.17 18.67
CA PHE A 113 -9.60 -5.68 19.34
C PHE A 113 -8.51 -6.78 19.38
N ASN A 114 -7.31 -6.52 18.87
CA ASN A 114 -6.18 -7.44 19.04
C ASN A 114 -5.91 -7.70 20.54
N PRO A 115 -5.88 -8.96 20.99
CA PRO A 115 -5.64 -9.31 22.40
C PRO A 115 -4.38 -8.67 22.98
N ALA A 116 -3.30 -8.57 22.19
CA ALA A 116 -2.04 -7.97 22.64
C ALA A 116 -2.19 -6.47 22.95
N LEU A 117 -3.06 -5.75 22.24
CA LEU A 117 -3.37 -4.37 22.57
C LEU A 117 -4.21 -4.27 23.84
N GLN A 118 -5.13 -5.23 24.03
CA GLN A 118 -5.96 -5.25 25.24
C GLN A 118 -5.12 -5.49 26.49
N GLU A 119 -4.02 -6.23 26.38
CA GLU A 119 -3.04 -6.39 27.46
C GLU A 119 -2.28 -5.10 27.76
N ILE A 120 -1.92 -4.32 26.72
CA ILE A 120 -1.22 -3.04 26.88
C ILE A 120 -2.13 -2.00 27.52
N ASP A 121 -3.37 -1.88 27.04
CA ASP A 121 -4.36 -0.94 27.56
C ASP A 121 -5.70 -1.65 27.88
N PRO A 122 -5.83 -2.31 29.04
CA PRO A 122 -7.06 -3.01 29.44
C PRO A 122 -8.29 -2.12 29.54
N GLY A 123 -8.08 -0.81 29.72
CA GLY A 123 -9.12 0.20 29.83
C GLY A 123 -9.75 0.61 28.50
N LEU A 124 -9.21 0.21 27.35
CA LEU A 124 -9.76 0.56 26.04
C LEU A 124 -10.73 -0.49 25.53
N THR A 125 -11.76 -0.04 24.83
CA THR A 125 -12.66 -0.90 24.07
C THR A 125 -13.17 -0.20 22.82
N LEU A 126 -13.77 -0.97 21.92
CA LEU A 126 -14.37 -0.50 20.69
C LEU A 126 -15.87 -0.70 20.73
N LEU A 127 -16.62 0.35 20.38
CA LEU A 127 -18.05 0.26 20.12
C LEU A 127 -18.31 -0.41 18.76
N ASP A 128 -19.48 -1.04 18.63
CA ASP A 128 -19.96 -1.59 17.36
C ASP A 128 -19.93 -0.49 16.26
N PRO A 129 -19.18 -0.68 15.16
CA PRO A 129 -18.95 0.35 14.16
C PRO A 129 -20.23 0.72 13.39
N ILE A 130 -21.17 -0.22 13.26
CA ILE A 130 -22.45 0.03 12.59
C ILE A 130 -23.31 0.96 13.45
N THR A 131 -23.58 0.61 14.69
CA THR A 131 -24.41 1.45 15.58
C THR A 131 -23.76 2.82 15.82
N THR A 132 -22.43 2.85 15.95
CA THR A 132 -21.66 4.10 16.09
C THR A 132 -21.79 4.99 14.86
N SER A 133 -21.60 4.44 13.65
CA SER A 133 -21.71 5.23 12.41
C SER A 133 -23.09 5.85 12.25
N LYS A 134 -24.17 5.12 12.56
CA LYS A 134 -25.53 5.66 12.50
C LYS A 134 -25.70 6.95 13.32
N ALA A 135 -25.14 6.98 14.54
CA ALA A 135 -25.21 8.14 15.41
C ALA A 135 -24.40 9.32 14.87
N VAL A 136 -23.18 9.08 14.39
CA VAL A 136 -22.29 10.10 13.82
C VAL A 136 -22.87 10.70 12.54
N ILE A 137 -23.35 9.85 11.63
CA ILE A 137 -23.96 10.24 10.36
C ILE A 137 -25.15 11.18 10.59
N ARG A 138 -26.01 10.87 11.57
CA ARG A 138 -27.17 11.71 11.89
C ARG A 138 -26.74 13.15 12.20
N GLY A 139 -25.72 13.33 13.05
CA GLY A 139 -25.23 14.67 13.39
C GLY A 139 -24.51 15.38 12.23
N LEU A 140 -23.73 14.64 11.43
CA LEU A 140 -23.02 15.22 10.28
C LEU A 140 -23.99 15.62 9.17
N ARG A 141 -25.01 14.82 8.86
CA ARG A 141 -25.89 15.05 7.71
C ARG A 141 -26.71 16.34 7.83
N GLU A 142 -27.03 16.78 9.05
CA GLU A 142 -27.73 18.04 9.33
C GLU A 142 -26.90 19.28 8.95
N THR A 143 -25.56 19.17 9.02
CA THR A 143 -24.66 20.32 8.91
C THR A 143 -23.71 20.25 7.71
N CYS A 144 -23.54 19.06 7.13
CA CYS A 144 -22.58 18.79 6.06
C CYS A 144 -23.25 18.51 4.71
N ASP A 145 -22.53 18.88 3.65
CA ASP A 145 -22.89 18.62 2.26
C ASP A 145 -22.42 17.22 1.83
N LEU A 146 -21.29 16.77 2.39
CA LEU A 146 -20.70 15.46 2.13
C LEU A 146 -20.26 14.78 3.42
N ILE A 147 -20.38 13.45 3.47
CA ILE A 147 -19.91 12.58 4.56
C ILE A 147 -18.91 11.57 4.01
N ILE A 148 -17.69 11.61 4.52
CA ILE A 148 -16.59 10.71 4.19
C ILE A 148 -16.26 9.85 5.40
N LEU A 149 -16.23 8.53 5.21
CA LEU A 149 -15.74 7.57 6.21
C LEU A 149 -14.27 7.21 5.93
N LEU A 150 -13.42 7.36 6.94
CA LEU A 150 -12.08 6.79 7.02
C LEU A 150 -12.16 5.48 7.82
N SER A 151 -12.13 4.34 7.14
CA SER A 151 -12.39 3.04 7.75
C SER A 151 -11.14 2.21 7.96
N GLN A 152 -11.05 1.52 9.10
CA GLN A 152 -10.13 0.40 9.37
C GLN A 152 -10.88 -0.92 9.62
N LEU A 153 -12.09 -1.08 9.07
CA LEU A 153 -12.95 -2.26 9.27
C LEU A 153 -12.64 -3.45 8.35
N GLY A 154 -11.88 -3.21 7.28
CA GLY A 154 -11.68 -4.20 6.22
C GLY A 154 -12.87 -4.32 5.26
N GLU A 155 -12.67 -5.11 4.20
CA GLU A 155 -13.51 -5.09 3.00
C GLU A 155 -14.97 -5.49 3.25
N SER A 156 -15.17 -6.61 3.96
CA SER A 156 -16.52 -7.17 4.18
C SER A 156 -17.39 -6.23 5.01
N LYS A 157 -16.83 -5.65 6.08
CA LYS A 157 -17.55 -4.75 6.98
C LYS A 157 -17.81 -3.38 6.35
N ASP A 158 -16.89 -2.85 5.54
CA ASP A 158 -17.14 -1.64 4.75
C ASP A 158 -18.30 -1.82 3.78
N LYS A 159 -18.33 -2.95 3.06
CA LYS A 159 -19.44 -3.27 2.14
C LYS A 159 -20.77 -3.37 2.89
N ARG A 160 -20.76 -3.98 4.08
CA ARG A 160 -21.94 -4.06 4.94
C ARG A 160 -22.39 -2.66 5.37
N LEU A 161 -21.46 -1.84 5.85
CA LEU A 161 -21.74 -0.47 6.30
C LEU A 161 -22.31 0.40 5.18
N ALA A 162 -21.78 0.29 3.95
CA ALA A 162 -22.33 0.97 2.78
C ALA A 162 -23.77 0.55 2.42
N ARG A 163 -24.16 -0.71 2.68
CA ARG A 163 -25.55 -1.16 2.48
C ARG A 163 -26.48 -0.63 3.56
N GLU A 164 -26.03 -0.65 4.82
CA GLU A 164 -26.86 -0.30 5.96
C GLU A 164 -27.00 1.22 6.14
N HIS A 165 -25.98 2.00 5.76
CA HIS A 165 -25.96 3.46 5.90
C HIS A 165 -25.75 4.17 4.55
N PRO A 166 -26.79 4.23 3.68
CA PRO A 166 -26.72 4.88 2.37
C PRO A 166 -26.50 6.40 2.43
N GLN A 167 -26.50 7.01 3.62
CA GLN A 167 -26.23 8.44 3.83
C GLN A 167 -24.73 8.79 3.82
N ILE A 168 -23.84 7.79 3.83
CA ILE A 168 -22.41 8.01 3.59
C ILE A 168 -22.20 8.27 2.10
N ASP A 169 -21.44 9.29 1.77
CA ASP A 169 -21.21 9.63 0.37
C ASP A 169 -19.95 8.93 -0.18
N ILE A 170 -18.92 8.72 0.65
CA ILE A 170 -17.64 8.10 0.24
C ILE A 170 -17.06 7.26 1.38
N ILE A 171 -16.52 6.08 1.06
CA ILE A 171 -15.71 5.28 1.99
C ILE A 171 -14.27 5.16 1.49
N LEU A 172 -13.32 5.60 2.32
CA LEU A 172 -11.89 5.30 2.16
C LEU A 172 -11.57 4.18 3.15
N GLY A 173 -11.29 2.97 2.67
CA GLY A 173 -11.08 1.81 3.55
C GLY A 173 -9.65 1.32 3.62
N GLY A 174 -9.27 0.93 4.83
CA GLY A 174 -8.07 0.21 5.24
C GLY A 174 -8.43 -1.06 6.01
N GLY A 175 -7.58 -1.47 6.95
CA GLY A 175 -7.87 -2.57 7.90
C GLY A 175 -7.83 -4.01 7.36
N GLY A 176 -7.63 -4.23 6.05
CA GLY A 176 -7.73 -5.57 5.44
C GLY A 176 -6.71 -5.88 4.32
N GLU A 177 -6.69 -7.15 3.90
CA GLU A 177 -5.73 -7.81 3.00
C GLU A 177 -5.74 -7.36 1.53
N ALA A 178 -6.14 -6.13 1.22
CA ALA A 178 -6.16 -5.66 -0.16
C ALA A 178 -4.72 -5.61 -0.72
N GLN A 179 -4.32 -6.65 -1.44
CA GLN A 179 -3.02 -6.75 -2.12
C GLN A 179 -2.95 -5.86 -3.36
N LYS A 180 -4.06 -5.22 -3.74
CA LYS A 180 -4.22 -4.37 -4.91
C LYS A 180 -5.11 -3.18 -4.58
N ALA A 181 -4.95 -2.08 -5.30
CA ALA A 181 -5.91 -1.00 -5.27
C ALA A 181 -7.27 -1.50 -5.80
N VAL A 182 -8.33 -1.32 -5.02
CA VAL A 182 -9.68 -1.78 -5.36
C VAL A 182 -10.61 -0.59 -5.32
N ILE A 183 -11.35 -0.42 -6.40
CA ILE A 183 -12.46 0.54 -6.50
C ILE A 183 -13.72 -0.29 -6.61
N GLU A 184 -14.59 -0.14 -5.62
CA GLU A 184 -15.87 -0.81 -5.60
C GLU A 184 -16.97 0.20 -5.46
N ARG A 185 -18.17 -0.23 -5.85
CA ARG A 185 -19.38 0.54 -5.62
C ARG A 185 -20.41 -0.36 -4.98
N VAL A 186 -20.91 0.06 -3.83
CA VAL A 186 -22.02 -0.61 -3.17
C VAL A 186 -23.18 0.37 -3.22
N ASN A 187 -24.21 0.02 -3.99
CA ASN A 187 -25.27 0.94 -4.39
C ASN A 187 -24.67 2.17 -5.08
N GLU A 188 -24.89 3.37 -4.54
CA GLU A 188 -24.33 4.61 -5.09
C GLU A 188 -22.98 5.01 -4.45
N ILE A 189 -22.53 4.33 -3.38
CA ILE A 189 -21.37 4.71 -2.57
C ILE A 189 -20.08 4.13 -3.17
N PRO A 190 -19.13 4.98 -3.62
CA PRO A 190 -17.80 4.53 -3.97
C PRO A 190 -17.00 4.17 -2.73
N ILE A 191 -16.31 3.04 -2.83
CA ILE A 191 -15.40 2.52 -1.81
C ILE A 191 -14.01 2.42 -2.44
N PHE A 192 -13.05 3.15 -1.88
CA PHE A 192 -11.67 3.18 -2.37
C PHE A 192 -10.73 2.45 -1.40
N ARG A 193 -9.84 1.61 -1.94
CA ARG A 193 -8.73 0.97 -1.22
C ARG A 193 -7.44 1.12 -2.00
N LEU A 194 -6.37 1.37 -1.26
CA LEU A 194 -5.02 1.47 -1.80
C LEU A 194 -4.16 0.33 -1.31
N GLU A 195 -3.13 -0.01 -2.10
CA GLU A 195 -2.09 -0.94 -1.67
C GLU A 195 -1.36 -0.40 -0.43
N PRO A 196 -0.90 -1.29 0.46
CA PRO A 196 -0.18 -0.86 1.66
C PRO A 196 1.17 -0.21 1.31
N ARG A 197 1.74 0.49 2.31
CA ARG A 197 3.11 1.06 2.29
C ARG A 197 3.33 2.26 1.37
N GLY A 198 2.27 2.98 1.02
CA GLY A 198 2.39 4.23 0.25
C GLY A 198 2.90 4.03 -1.18
N GLY A 199 2.74 2.84 -1.75
CA GLY A 199 3.11 2.59 -3.16
C GLY A 199 2.23 3.39 -4.13
N TYR A 200 1.00 3.70 -3.73
CA TYR A 200 0.05 4.48 -4.51
C TYR A 200 -0.58 5.60 -3.69
N LEU A 201 -0.81 6.74 -4.34
CA LEU A 201 -1.65 7.82 -3.86
C LEU A 201 -2.99 7.77 -4.62
N GLY A 202 -4.09 7.60 -3.89
CA GLY A 202 -5.43 7.68 -4.46
C GLY A 202 -5.87 9.12 -4.60
N ARG A 203 -6.16 9.56 -5.82
CA ARG A 203 -6.73 10.87 -6.12
C ARG A 203 -8.16 10.69 -6.62
N VAL A 204 -9.12 11.36 -5.98
CA VAL A 204 -10.50 11.44 -6.47
C VAL A 204 -10.80 12.89 -6.83
N ASP A 205 -11.04 13.13 -8.12
CA ASP A 205 -11.47 14.43 -8.64
C ASP A 205 -12.99 14.45 -8.71
N PHE A 206 -13.62 15.44 -8.08
CA PHE A 206 -15.08 15.63 -8.10
C PHE A 206 -15.45 16.83 -8.95
N SER A 207 -16.40 16.63 -9.86
CA SER A 207 -17.02 17.66 -10.70
C SER A 207 -18.45 17.89 -10.22
N LEU A 208 -18.70 19.07 -9.67
CA LEU A 208 -19.97 19.44 -9.06
C LEU A 208 -20.76 20.35 -10.02
N ILE A 209 -21.97 19.92 -10.34
CA ILE A 209 -22.95 20.63 -11.19
C ILE A 209 -24.24 20.84 -10.37
N ASP A 210 -24.75 19.78 -9.72
CA ASP A 210 -25.89 19.85 -8.83
C ASP A 210 -25.46 19.80 -7.35
N THR A 211 -25.67 20.90 -6.65
CA THR A 211 -25.34 21.03 -5.21
C THR A 211 -26.54 20.78 -4.30
N LYS A 212 -27.69 20.35 -4.85
CA LYS A 212 -28.85 19.94 -4.05
C LYS A 212 -28.49 18.72 -3.19
N LYS A 213 -28.95 18.74 -1.94
CA LYS A 213 -28.69 17.67 -0.98
C LYS A 213 -29.75 16.56 -1.10
N PRO A 214 -29.36 15.28 -0.98
CA PRO A 214 -27.98 14.78 -0.87
C PRO A 214 -27.23 14.88 -2.21
N ILE A 215 -25.96 15.27 -2.17
CA ILE A 215 -25.11 15.35 -3.38
C ILE A 215 -24.80 13.93 -3.85
N LYS A 216 -25.27 13.58 -5.04
CA LYS A 216 -25.02 12.26 -5.66
C LYS A 216 -23.99 12.37 -6.77
N PHE A 217 -23.14 11.35 -6.89
CA PHE A 217 -22.11 11.30 -7.93
C PHE A 217 -22.28 10.10 -8.87
N SER A 218 -22.00 10.32 -10.14
CA SER A 218 -21.82 9.28 -11.17
C SER A 218 -20.33 9.09 -11.49
N VAL A 219 -19.96 7.94 -12.05
CA VAL A 219 -18.57 7.71 -12.46
C VAL A 219 -18.32 8.44 -13.78
N SER A 220 -17.23 9.20 -13.88
CA SER A 220 -16.92 9.98 -15.08
C SER A 220 -16.75 9.10 -16.34
N SER A 221 -16.35 7.83 -16.18
CA SER A 221 -16.16 6.92 -17.32
C SER A 221 -17.42 6.72 -18.16
N GLU A 222 -18.61 6.73 -17.53
CA GLU A 222 -19.88 6.63 -18.26
C GLU A 222 -20.07 7.80 -19.20
N ARG A 223 -19.76 9.02 -18.74
CA ARG A 223 -19.80 10.24 -19.54
C ARG A 223 -18.71 10.24 -20.61
N ASP A 224 -17.47 9.93 -20.22
CA ASP A 224 -16.31 9.88 -21.14
C ASP A 224 -16.55 8.92 -22.32
N GLU A 225 -17.21 7.78 -22.10
CA GLU A 225 -17.53 6.82 -23.15
C GLU A 225 -18.57 7.34 -24.14
N ILE A 226 -19.61 8.02 -23.64
CA ILE A 226 -20.66 8.62 -24.46
C ILE A 226 -20.08 9.81 -25.26
N GLU A 227 -19.25 10.65 -24.65
CA GLU A 227 -18.56 11.76 -25.33
C GLU A 227 -17.62 11.25 -26.42
N LYS A 228 -16.78 10.25 -26.15
CA LYS A 228 -15.91 9.61 -27.17
C LYS A 228 -16.72 9.00 -28.31
N LYS A 229 -17.90 8.43 -28.02
CA LYS A 229 -18.79 7.91 -29.05
C LYS A 229 -19.31 9.05 -29.94
N MET A 230 -19.70 10.18 -29.35
CA MET A 230 -20.09 11.38 -30.10
C MET A 230 -18.95 11.88 -30.99
N GLU A 231 -17.73 12.01 -30.45
CA GLU A 231 -16.55 12.44 -31.22
C GLU A 231 -16.27 11.53 -32.42
N ARG A 232 -16.34 10.21 -32.25
CA ARG A 232 -16.14 9.23 -33.34
C ARG A 232 -17.20 9.38 -34.42
N LEU A 233 -18.47 9.50 -34.05
CA LEU A 233 -19.58 9.69 -35.00
C LEU A 233 -19.44 11.01 -35.76
N THR A 234 -19.07 12.08 -35.07
CA THR A 234 -18.84 13.41 -35.66
C THR A 234 -17.64 13.39 -36.60
N GLY A 235 -16.52 12.78 -36.19
CA GLY A 235 -15.34 12.61 -37.02
C GLY A 235 -15.63 11.84 -38.32
N ARG A 236 -16.40 10.74 -38.23
CA ARG A 236 -16.82 9.97 -39.42
C ARG A 236 -17.74 10.79 -40.34
N SER A 237 -18.69 11.52 -39.78
CA SER A 237 -19.59 12.39 -40.56
C SER A 237 -18.81 13.48 -41.31
N LEU A 238 -17.84 14.13 -40.65
CA LEU A 238 -16.95 15.11 -41.27
C LEU A 238 -16.09 14.51 -42.37
N GLN A 239 -15.55 13.29 -42.16
CA GLN A 239 -14.79 12.58 -43.17
C GLN A 239 -15.61 12.33 -44.44
N ILE A 240 -16.83 11.80 -44.31
CA ILE A 240 -17.71 11.52 -45.46
C ILE A 240 -18.07 12.82 -46.19
N LYS A 241 -18.39 13.89 -45.45
CA LYS A 241 -18.65 15.21 -46.05
C LYS A 241 -17.46 15.72 -46.85
N ALA A 242 -16.24 15.57 -46.33
CA ALA A 242 -15.01 15.95 -47.03
C ALA A 242 -14.71 15.07 -48.25
N GLU A 243 -15.05 13.78 -48.22
CA GLU A 243 -14.93 12.88 -49.39
C GLU A 243 -15.92 13.24 -50.49
N MET A 244 -17.18 13.55 -50.13
CA MET A 244 -18.21 13.98 -51.07
C MET A 244 -17.87 15.33 -51.72
N ALA A 245 -17.33 16.28 -50.94
CA ALA A 245 -16.87 17.55 -51.46
C ALA A 245 -15.72 17.39 -52.48
N ARG A 246 -14.84 16.40 -52.27
CA ARG A 246 -13.71 16.08 -53.17
C ARG A 246 -14.13 15.31 -54.42
N SER A 247 -15.11 14.40 -54.33
CA SER A 247 -15.51 13.56 -55.47
C SER A 247 -16.49 14.24 -56.44
N GLY A 248 -17.19 15.29 -55.99
CA GLY A 248 -18.20 16.01 -56.79
C GLY A 248 -19.43 15.18 -57.14
N LYS A 249 -19.51 13.92 -56.70
CA LYS A 249 -20.60 12.98 -56.98
C LYS A 249 -21.47 12.77 -55.74
N LYS A 250 -22.79 12.93 -55.89
CA LYS A 250 -23.77 12.52 -54.88
C LYS A 250 -23.88 11.00 -54.87
N GLU A 251 -23.00 10.35 -54.11
CA GLU A 251 -23.08 8.91 -53.86
C GLU A 251 -24.23 8.62 -52.89
N GLU A 252 -25.30 7.99 -53.40
CA GLU A 252 -26.51 7.70 -52.62
C GLU A 252 -26.21 6.91 -51.33
N MET A 253 -25.24 6.00 -51.38
CA MET A 253 -24.79 5.23 -50.22
C MET A 253 -24.18 6.11 -49.12
N LYS A 254 -23.38 7.12 -49.46
CA LYS A 254 -22.80 8.08 -48.50
C LYS A 254 -23.88 8.97 -47.87
N ILE A 255 -24.91 9.35 -48.64
CA ILE A 255 -26.06 10.10 -48.12
C ILE A 255 -26.85 9.25 -47.11
N LYS A 256 -27.05 7.96 -47.39
CA LYS A 256 -27.69 7.02 -46.45
C LYS A 256 -26.85 6.84 -45.18
N GLU A 257 -25.52 6.73 -45.31
CA GLU A 257 -24.60 6.64 -44.17
C GLU A 257 -24.64 7.92 -43.30
N LEU A 258 -24.63 9.11 -43.91
CA LEU A 258 -24.75 10.38 -43.17
C LEU A 258 -26.05 10.48 -42.38
N LYS A 259 -27.20 10.11 -42.97
CA LYS A 259 -28.49 10.09 -42.26
C LYS A 259 -28.47 9.11 -41.09
N PHE A 260 -27.85 7.94 -41.25
CA PHE A 260 -27.69 6.98 -40.17
C PHE A 260 -26.81 7.54 -39.04
N LEU A 261 -25.69 8.17 -39.38
CA LEU A 261 -24.80 8.81 -38.40
C LEU A 261 -25.50 9.94 -37.65
N GLU A 262 -26.30 10.77 -38.33
CA GLU A 262 -27.10 11.83 -37.69
C GLU A 262 -28.12 11.28 -36.70
N LEU A 263 -28.82 10.20 -37.05
CA LEU A 263 -29.73 9.52 -36.11
C LEU A 263 -28.97 9.01 -34.87
N LYS A 264 -27.79 8.39 -35.07
CA LYS A 264 -26.94 7.93 -33.97
C LYS A 264 -26.38 9.07 -33.13
N GLN A 265 -26.03 10.20 -33.73
CA GLN A 265 -25.62 11.39 -32.99
C GLN A 265 -26.76 11.89 -32.09
N LYS A 266 -27.99 12.01 -32.60
CA LYS A 266 -29.16 12.39 -31.79
C LYS A 266 -29.44 11.45 -30.62
N GLU A 267 -29.27 10.13 -30.82
CA GLU A 267 -29.39 9.15 -29.73
C GLU A 267 -28.34 9.41 -28.63
N VAL A 268 -27.09 9.69 -29.01
CA VAL A 268 -25.98 9.95 -28.09
C VAL A 268 -26.13 11.31 -27.39
N GLU A 269 -26.58 12.34 -28.11
CA GLU A 269 -26.89 13.67 -27.57
C GLU A 269 -27.97 13.58 -26.49
N LYS A 270 -29.05 12.82 -26.75
CA LYS A 270 -30.09 12.57 -25.75
C LYS A 270 -29.55 11.86 -24.50
N ALA A 271 -28.58 10.95 -24.66
CA ALA A 271 -27.92 10.30 -23.54
C ALA A 271 -27.03 11.28 -22.73
N LEU A 272 -26.34 12.20 -23.40
CA LEU A 272 -25.55 13.25 -22.73
C LEU A 272 -26.44 14.24 -21.96
N LEU A 273 -27.59 14.62 -22.51
CA LEU A 273 -28.56 15.48 -21.82
C LEU A 273 -29.04 14.89 -20.48
N VAL A 274 -29.20 13.57 -20.39
CA VAL A 274 -29.56 12.88 -19.12
C VAL A 274 -28.44 12.99 -18.07
N LEU A 275 -27.22 13.29 -18.50
CA LEU A 275 -26.03 13.39 -17.66
C LEU A 275 -25.63 14.85 -17.36
N GLU A 276 -26.26 15.84 -18.00
CA GLU A 276 -25.88 17.24 -17.93
C GLU A 276 -25.96 17.80 -16.50
N ASP A 277 -27.03 17.46 -15.77
CA ASP A 277 -27.27 17.92 -14.40
C ASP A 277 -26.70 16.99 -13.30
N LYS A 278 -25.83 16.04 -13.66
CA LYS A 278 -25.26 15.09 -12.68
C LYS A 278 -23.89 15.52 -12.21
N ASN A 279 -23.57 15.25 -10.94
CA ASN A 279 -22.19 15.35 -10.47
C ASN A 279 -21.41 14.10 -10.87
N PHE A 280 -20.11 14.26 -11.04
CA PHE A 280 -19.22 13.18 -11.42
C PHE A 280 -18.02 13.07 -10.49
N TYR A 281 -17.47 11.87 -10.39
CA TYR A 281 -16.14 11.68 -9.81
C TYR A 281 -15.25 10.88 -10.76
N LYS A 282 -13.94 11.11 -10.66
CA LYS A 282 -12.90 10.37 -11.37
C LYS A 282 -11.83 9.96 -10.37
N TYR A 283 -11.55 8.66 -10.31
CA TYR A 283 -10.47 8.15 -9.49
C TYR A 283 -9.21 7.90 -10.33
N THR A 284 -8.06 8.26 -9.78
CA THR A 284 -6.73 8.01 -10.34
C THR A 284 -5.85 7.41 -9.24
N ALA A 285 -5.27 6.23 -9.50
CA ALA A 285 -4.21 5.67 -8.68
C ALA A 285 -2.85 6.16 -9.20
N ILE A 286 -2.15 6.99 -8.42
CA ILE A 286 -0.85 7.56 -8.79
C ILE A 286 0.25 6.68 -8.19
N PRO A 287 1.08 5.97 -8.98
CA PRO A 287 2.19 5.19 -8.46
C PRO A 287 3.28 6.14 -7.94
N VAL A 288 3.40 6.27 -6.63
CA VAL A 288 4.24 7.31 -5.98
C VAL A 288 5.69 7.20 -6.46
N GLN A 289 6.26 6.00 -6.43
CA GLN A 289 7.65 5.74 -6.80
C GLN A 289 8.01 6.06 -8.26
N LEU A 290 7.01 6.09 -9.16
CA LEU A 290 7.25 6.33 -10.59
C LEU A 290 6.86 7.73 -11.04
N ALA A 291 5.95 8.38 -10.31
CA ALA A 291 5.28 9.60 -10.74
C ALA A 291 5.54 10.81 -9.84
N VAL A 292 6.14 10.63 -8.66
CA VAL A 292 6.34 11.68 -7.67
C VAL A 292 7.82 11.75 -7.30
N GLU A 293 8.41 12.94 -7.44
CA GLU A 293 9.79 13.21 -7.04
C GLU A 293 9.91 13.32 -5.51
N ASP A 294 11.07 12.95 -4.98
CA ASP A 294 11.37 13.07 -3.56
C ASP A 294 11.45 14.55 -3.13
N ASP A 295 10.73 14.91 -2.06
CA ASP A 295 10.80 16.26 -1.49
C ASP A 295 12.12 16.45 -0.71
N PRO A 296 12.97 17.45 -1.05
CA PRO A 296 14.28 17.63 -0.42
C PRO A 296 14.22 17.82 1.11
N LYS A 297 13.16 18.44 1.63
CA LYS A 297 12.99 18.70 3.06
C LYS A 297 12.64 17.43 3.82
N ILE A 298 11.74 16.61 3.26
CA ILE A 298 11.42 15.29 3.81
C ILE A 298 12.66 14.38 3.72
N MET A 299 13.40 14.43 2.62
CA MET A 299 14.62 13.62 2.44
C MET A 299 15.70 13.95 3.47
N LYS A 300 15.87 15.21 3.84
CA LYS A 300 16.76 15.59 4.96
C LYS A 300 16.32 14.93 6.28
N GLY A 301 15.02 14.85 6.53
CA GLY A 301 14.45 14.12 7.67
C GLY A 301 14.75 12.61 7.60
N VAL A 302 14.61 12.01 6.43
CA VAL A 302 14.92 10.59 6.18
C VAL A 302 16.41 10.31 6.43
N GLU A 303 17.30 11.18 5.97
CA GLU A 303 18.75 11.07 6.19
C GLU A 303 19.10 11.19 7.68
N HIS A 304 18.50 12.16 8.37
CA HIS A 304 18.67 12.32 9.81
C HIS A 304 18.19 11.07 10.57
N TYR A 305 16.98 10.59 10.28
CA TYR A 305 16.46 9.34 10.84
C TYR A 305 17.41 8.18 10.62
N ARG A 306 17.94 8.00 9.39
CA ARG A 306 18.90 6.93 9.07
C ARG A 306 20.18 7.05 9.91
N ALA A 307 20.71 8.26 10.09
CA ALA A 307 21.90 8.49 10.88
C ALA A 307 21.68 8.21 12.38
N GLU A 308 20.57 8.65 12.95
CA GLU A 308 20.24 8.40 14.37
C GLU A 308 19.88 6.93 14.62
N SER A 309 19.08 6.33 13.73
CA SER A 309 18.74 4.91 13.75
C SER A 309 20.01 4.07 13.75
N ALA A 310 20.97 4.34 12.86
CA ALA A 310 22.25 3.67 12.84
C ALA A 310 22.93 3.68 14.23
N LYS A 311 23.00 4.81 14.94
CA LYS A 311 23.66 4.85 16.26
C LYS A 311 23.06 3.88 17.29
N LEU A 312 21.78 3.54 17.16
CA LEU A 312 21.10 2.60 18.05
C LEU A 312 21.58 1.15 17.88
N TYR A 313 22.04 0.81 16.69
CA TYR A 313 22.50 -0.53 16.35
C TYR A 313 24.04 -0.53 16.36
N LYS A 314 24.64 -1.13 17.40
CA LYS A 314 26.11 -1.24 17.46
C LYS A 314 26.60 -2.04 16.25
N LEU A 315 27.49 -1.45 15.44
CA LEU A 315 28.31 -2.18 14.47
C LEU A 315 29.13 -3.23 15.21
N LYS A 316 28.59 -4.45 15.35
CA LYS A 316 29.46 -5.61 15.51
C LYS A 316 29.98 -5.90 14.11
N VAL A 317 31.29 -5.75 13.93
CA VAL A 317 31.97 -6.29 12.75
C VAL A 317 31.57 -7.76 12.66
N ILE A 318 30.74 -8.09 11.67
CA ILE A 318 30.39 -9.48 11.39
C ILE A 318 31.67 -10.15 10.91
N GLY A 319 32.34 -10.83 11.84
CA GLY A 319 33.20 -11.92 11.45
C GLY A 319 32.37 -12.89 10.61
N LEU A 320 32.88 -13.23 9.43
CA LEU A 320 32.54 -14.49 8.77
C LEU A 320 32.53 -15.62 9.83
N PRO A 321 31.66 -16.64 9.68
CA PRO A 321 31.41 -17.65 10.71
C PRO A 321 32.73 -18.14 11.31
N GLU A 322 32.82 -18.01 12.64
CA GLU A 322 33.80 -18.58 13.56
C GLU A 322 34.99 -19.26 12.84
N LYS A 323 36.11 -18.53 12.72
CA LYS A 323 37.40 -19.14 12.40
C LYS A 323 37.58 -20.38 13.30
N GLY A 324 37.46 -21.58 12.74
CA GLY A 324 37.74 -22.83 13.45
C GLY A 324 36.71 -23.96 13.38
N LEU A 325 35.49 -23.76 12.84
CA LEU A 325 34.51 -24.86 12.73
C LEU A 325 34.63 -25.65 11.43
N SER A 326 34.53 -26.97 11.54
CA SER A 326 34.36 -27.88 10.40
C SER A 326 32.94 -27.80 9.82
N GLU A 327 32.79 -28.18 8.55
CA GLU A 327 31.47 -28.22 7.89
C GLU A 327 30.49 -29.15 8.60
N LYS A 328 30.99 -30.20 9.24
CA LYS A 328 30.19 -31.16 10.03
C LYS A 328 29.60 -30.48 11.27
N GLU A 329 30.38 -29.66 11.97
CA GLU A 329 29.93 -28.92 13.14
C GLU A 329 28.95 -27.81 12.77
N MET A 330 29.20 -27.12 11.65
CA MET A 330 28.26 -26.12 11.13
C MET A 330 26.89 -26.74 10.84
N ILE A 331 26.85 -27.89 10.18
CA ILE A 331 25.58 -28.56 9.87
C ILE A 331 24.89 -29.05 11.15
N ALA A 332 25.64 -29.55 12.14
CA ALA A 332 25.07 -29.99 13.41
C ALA A 332 24.43 -28.86 14.24
N ARG A 333 24.87 -27.61 14.03
CA ARG A 333 24.31 -26.41 14.69
C ARG A 333 23.05 -25.86 14.02
N ILE A 334 22.61 -26.44 12.90
CA ILE A 334 21.36 -26.03 12.25
C ILE A 334 20.18 -26.62 13.04
N PRO A 335 19.19 -25.80 13.47
CA PRO A 335 18.05 -26.30 14.23
C PRO A 335 17.27 -27.37 13.47
N LYS A 336 16.91 -28.47 14.14
CA LYS A 336 16.23 -29.62 13.50
C LYS A 336 14.83 -29.29 13.00
N GLU A 337 14.18 -28.36 13.69
CA GLU A 337 12.86 -27.83 13.36
C GLU A 337 12.88 -26.92 12.13
N SER A 338 14.05 -26.34 11.79
CA SER A 338 14.19 -25.41 10.68
C SER A 338 13.75 -26.04 9.36
N PRO A 339 12.89 -25.37 8.56
CA PRO A 339 12.59 -25.82 7.20
C PRO A 339 13.76 -25.59 6.24
N PHE A 340 14.74 -24.77 6.65
CA PHE A 340 15.93 -24.44 5.87
C PHE A 340 17.12 -25.21 6.40
N VAL A 341 17.87 -25.83 5.50
CA VAL A 341 19.05 -26.64 5.83
C VAL A 341 20.37 -25.93 5.54
N GLY A 342 20.32 -24.76 4.89
CA GLY A 342 21.47 -23.97 4.52
C GLY A 342 22.27 -24.56 3.35
N ALA A 343 22.92 -23.67 2.60
CA ALA A 343 23.73 -24.03 1.44
C ALA A 343 24.87 -25.02 1.77
N ILE A 344 25.40 -24.98 2.99
CA ILE A 344 26.44 -25.91 3.45
C ILE A 344 25.95 -27.36 3.53
N THR A 345 24.67 -27.59 3.84
CA THR A 345 24.07 -28.92 3.81
C THR A 345 23.92 -29.40 2.36
N CYS A 346 23.49 -28.51 1.45
CA CYS A 346 23.38 -28.82 0.02
C CYS A 346 24.74 -29.20 -0.60
N LYS A 347 25.85 -28.60 -0.15
CA LYS A 347 27.21 -28.88 -0.64
C LYS A 347 27.53 -30.37 -0.63
N LYS A 348 27.06 -31.14 0.38
CA LYS A 348 27.35 -32.57 0.53
C LYS A 348 27.05 -33.41 -0.71
N CYS A 349 26.00 -33.04 -1.46
CA CYS A 349 25.59 -33.72 -2.69
C CYS A 349 25.70 -32.83 -3.94
N HIS A 350 25.83 -31.51 -3.76
CA HIS A 350 25.82 -30.52 -4.82
C HIS A 350 27.04 -29.59 -4.76
N GLU A 351 28.23 -30.16 -4.60
CA GLU A 351 29.46 -29.40 -4.38
C GLU A 351 29.78 -28.43 -5.53
N VAL A 352 29.63 -28.87 -6.78
CA VAL A 352 29.87 -28.02 -7.97
C VAL A 352 28.94 -26.81 -7.97
N ASN A 353 27.66 -27.03 -7.68
CA ASN A 353 26.66 -25.97 -7.61
C ASN A 353 26.95 -25.00 -6.47
N TYR A 354 27.31 -25.52 -5.29
CA TYR A 354 27.69 -24.72 -4.14
C TYR A 354 28.91 -23.82 -4.44
N ARG A 355 29.95 -24.38 -5.07
CA ARG A 355 31.15 -23.63 -5.47
C ARG A 355 30.83 -22.54 -6.51
N ASN A 356 29.92 -22.80 -7.43
CA ASN A 356 29.45 -21.80 -8.39
C ASN A 356 28.66 -20.68 -7.69
N TRP A 357 27.73 -21.04 -6.82
CA TRP A 357 26.94 -20.09 -6.03
C TRP A 357 27.84 -19.16 -5.18
N LEU A 358 28.87 -19.69 -4.52
CA LEU A 358 29.82 -18.89 -3.72
C LEU A 358 30.51 -17.74 -4.49
N LYS A 359 30.61 -17.86 -5.82
CA LYS A 359 31.19 -16.82 -6.68
C LYS A 359 30.22 -15.68 -6.97
N THR A 360 28.92 -15.89 -6.79
CA THR A 360 27.88 -14.92 -7.11
C THR A 360 27.75 -13.80 -6.08
N LYS A 361 27.07 -12.71 -6.47
CA LYS A 361 26.68 -11.65 -5.54
C LYS A 361 25.64 -12.11 -4.51
N HIS A 362 24.82 -13.11 -4.85
CA HIS A 362 23.83 -13.69 -3.97
C HIS A 362 24.46 -14.33 -2.72
N ALA A 363 25.58 -15.03 -2.87
CA ALA A 363 26.29 -15.62 -1.73
C ALA A 363 26.79 -14.57 -0.72
N ARG A 364 27.10 -13.36 -1.19
CA ARG A 364 27.61 -12.25 -0.36
C ARG A 364 26.53 -11.20 -0.05
N ALA A 365 25.27 -11.46 -0.39
CA ALA A 365 24.23 -10.42 -0.36
C ALA A 365 24.07 -9.78 1.03
N SER A 366 24.09 -10.54 2.12
CA SER A 366 23.97 -9.97 3.47
C SER A 366 25.13 -9.03 3.83
N GLN A 367 26.33 -9.24 3.25
CA GLN A 367 27.52 -8.46 3.56
C GLN A 367 27.45 -7.05 2.97
N THR A 368 26.72 -6.87 1.86
CA THR A 368 26.57 -5.54 1.24
C THR A 368 25.72 -4.59 2.09
N ILE A 369 24.90 -5.14 3.01
CA ILE A 369 24.15 -4.35 3.97
C ILE A 369 25.06 -3.80 5.07
N VAL A 370 26.03 -4.59 5.55
CA VAL A 370 26.95 -4.21 6.63
C VAL A 370 27.80 -2.98 6.26
N ALA A 371 28.09 -2.82 4.97
CA ALA A 371 28.82 -1.67 4.43
C ALA A 371 27.94 -0.45 4.13
N SER A 372 26.63 -0.53 4.35
CA SER A 372 25.67 0.55 4.06
C SER A 372 25.10 1.15 5.35
N PRO A 373 24.89 2.48 5.43
CA PRO A 373 24.14 3.11 6.52
C PRO A 373 22.72 2.54 6.72
N LYS A 374 22.21 1.75 5.76
CA LYS A 374 20.91 1.09 5.78
C LYS A 374 20.88 -0.22 6.59
N TYR A 375 21.94 -0.56 7.32
CA TYR A 375 22.10 -1.84 8.01
C TYR A 375 21.06 -2.20 9.09
N ALA A 376 20.30 -1.19 9.53
CA ALA A 376 19.23 -1.33 10.51
C ALA A 376 17.83 -1.55 9.89
N GLN A 377 17.70 -1.54 8.55
CA GLN A 377 16.40 -1.59 7.89
C GLN A 377 15.97 -3.02 7.58
N GLU A 378 14.88 -3.47 8.22
CA GLU A 378 14.34 -4.83 8.05
C GLU A 378 13.96 -5.14 6.59
N GLU A 379 13.57 -4.12 5.82
CA GLU A 379 13.16 -4.24 4.43
C GLU A 379 14.28 -4.74 3.51
N CYS A 380 15.54 -4.46 3.85
CA CYS A 380 16.68 -4.92 3.06
C CYS A 380 16.90 -6.43 3.20
N LEU A 381 16.48 -7.03 4.32
CA LEU A 381 16.74 -8.44 4.61
C LEU A 381 15.97 -9.36 3.69
N MET A 382 14.77 -8.96 3.25
CA MET A 382 13.97 -9.71 2.27
C MET A 382 14.77 -10.07 1.01
N CYS A 383 15.66 -9.19 0.57
CA CYS A 383 16.42 -9.36 -0.68
C CYS A 383 17.89 -9.74 -0.47
N HIS A 384 18.37 -9.75 0.77
CA HIS A 384 19.78 -9.96 1.10
C HIS A 384 20.03 -11.15 2.02
N SER A 385 19.01 -11.95 2.32
CA SER A 385 19.09 -13.11 3.21
C SER A 385 18.17 -14.23 2.73
N THR A 386 18.28 -15.41 3.33
CA THR A 386 17.44 -16.56 3.00
C THR A 386 16.40 -16.80 4.11
N GLY A 387 15.14 -16.97 3.73
CA GLY A 387 14.07 -17.36 4.66
C GLY A 387 13.41 -16.22 5.46
N TYR A 388 13.84 -14.96 5.27
CA TYR A 388 13.17 -13.78 5.83
C TYR A 388 11.69 -13.73 5.42
N GLY A 389 10.79 -13.52 6.40
CA GLY A 389 9.35 -13.43 6.18
C GLY A 389 8.63 -14.77 5.90
N LYS A 390 9.35 -15.90 5.86
CA LYS A 390 8.76 -17.24 5.64
C LYS A 390 8.77 -18.15 6.88
N MET A 391 9.68 -17.93 7.84
CA MET A 391 9.69 -18.52 9.21
C MET A 391 10.73 -17.82 10.13
N ALA A 392 11.74 -17.15 9.57
CA ALA A 392 12.76 -16.46 10.37
C ALA A 392 12.54 -14.94 10.29
N GLU A 393 12.34 -14.32 11.45
CA GLU A 393 12.15 -12.89 11.61
C GLU A 393 13.34 -12.28 12.35
N TYR A 394 14.46 -12.19 11.64
CA TYR A 394 15.58 -11.36 12.09
C TYR A 394 15.38 -9.94 11.57
N ALA A 395 15.62 -8.94 12.41
CA ALA A 395 15.44 -7.52 12.12
C ALA A 395 16.72 -6.86 11.61
N THR A 396 17.87 -7.46 11.89
CA THR A 396 19.19 -6.95 11.49
C THR A 396 20.00 -8.02 10.79
N VAL A 397 21.06 -7.60 10.10
CA VAL A 397 22.02 -8.52 9.46
C VAL A 397 22.71 -9.44 10.49
N ASP A 398 22.88 -8.96 11.71
CA ASP A 398 23.53 -9.70 12.80
C ASP A 398 22.67 -10.83 13.33
N GLU A 399 21.35 -10.64 13.31
CA GLU A 399 20.37 -11.63 13.74
C GLU A 399 20.17 -12.74 12.69
N ILE A 400 20.67 -12.57 11.44
CA ILE A 400 20.59 -13.61 10.41
C ILE A 400 21.37 -14.84 10.90
N PRO A 401 20.72 -15.99 11.11
CA PRO A 401 21.40 -17.22 11.47
C PRO A 401 22.50 -17.52 10.45
N PHE A 402 23.65 -18.03 10.90
CA PHE A 402 24.81 -18.24 10.01
C PHE A 402 24.46 -19.04 8.75
N TYR A 403 23.54 -20.02 8.88
CA TYR A 403 23.08 -20.88 7.78
C TYR A 403 22.07 -20.21 6.85
N LEU A 404 21.61 -18.98 7.14
CA LEU A 404 20.69 -18.18 6.32
C LEU A 404 21.33 -16.91 5.74
N LYS A 405 22.62 -16.68 6.00
CA LYS A 405 23.36 -15.54 5.44
C LYS A 405 23.50 -15.67 3.92
N GLY A 406 23.23 -14.56 3.22
CA GLY A 406 23.16 -14.45 1.77
C GLY A 406 21.83 -14.93 1.18
N VAL A 407 21.67 -14.72 -0.12
CA VAL A 407 20.60 -15.33 -0.93
C VAL A 407 21.10 -16.71 -1.38
N GLN A 408 20.61 -17.77 -0.75
CA GLN A 408 21.12 -19.13 -0.91
C GLN A 408 20.31 -19.95 -1.91
N CYS A 409 20.70 -21.21 -2.11
CA CYS A 409 20.00 -22.19 -2.96
C CYS A 409 18.49 -22.23 -2.64
N GLU A 410 18.14 -22.19 -1.36
CA GLU A 410 16.76 -22.33 -0.88
C GLU A 410 15.87 -21.10 -1.14
N SER A 411 16.46 -19.94 -1.45
CA SER A 411 15.72 -18.77 -1.96
C SER A 411 15.21 -18.97 -3.39
N CYS A 412 15.88 -19.83 -4.16
CA CYS A 412 15.56 -20.11 -5.56
C CYS A 412 14.81 -21.43 -5.75
N HIS A 413 15.20 -22.46 -5.00
CA HIS A 413 14.77 -23.86 -5.20
C HIS A 413 13.77 -24.35 -4.15
N GLY A 414 13.43 -23.51 -3.16
CA GLY A 414 12.54 -23.87 -2.07
C GLY A 414 13.29 -24.44 -0.85
N LYS A 415 12.51 -24.78 0.18
CA LYS A 415 12.98 -25.28 1.48
C LYS A 415 13.60 -26.68 1.31
N GLY A 416 14.81 -26.87 1.83
CA GLY A 416 15.56 -28.12 1.70
C GLY A 416 15.22 -29.19 2.74
N LYS A 417 14.37 -28.90 3.72
CA LYS A 417 13.90 -29.91 4.68
C LYS A 417 13.28 -31.11 3.95
N ASP A 418 13.62 -32.30 4.43
CA ASP A 418 13.22 -33.60 3.89
C ASP A 418 13.77 -33.97 2.50
N HIS A 419 14.66 -33.18 1.89
CA HIS A 419 15.40 -33.54 0.67
C HIS A 419 16.73 -34.24 1.02
N PRO A 420 17.11 -35.37 0.37
CA PRO A 420 16.55 -35.99 -0.84
C PRO A 420 15.41 -37.01 -0.63
N GLY A 421 14.77 -37.03 0.54
CA GLY A 421 13.63 -37.89 0.85
C GLY A 421 12.29 -37.39 0.30
N LYS A 422 11.29 -37.19 1.17
CA LYS A 422 9.94 -36.72 0.76
C LYS A 422 9.90 -35.26 0.33
N GLY A 423 10.94 -34.48 0.62
CA GLY A 423 11.06 -33.07 0.28
C GLY A 423 11.36 -32.86 -1.21
N LYS A 424 10.54 -32.01 -1.86
CA LYS A 424 10.73 -31.62 -3.26
C LYS A 424 11.49 -30.29 -3.33
N MET A 425 12.52 -30.25 -4.18
CA MET A 425 13.23 -29.03 -4.55
C MET A 425 12.89 -28.65 -5.99
N ASP A 426 12.56 -27.39 -6.22
CA ASP A 426 12.20 -26.87 -7.54
C ASP A 426 13.43 -26.89 -8.45
N ARG A 427 13.45 -27.74 -9.47
CA ARG A 427 14.60 -27.82 -10.40
C ARG A 427 14.72 -26.58 -11.30
N LYS A 428 13.60 -25.92 -11.59
CA LYS A 428 13.52 -24.77 -12.50
C LYS A 428 13.17 -23.52 -11.70
N VAL A 429 14.11 -22.58 -11.65
CA VAL A 429 13.85 -21.24 -11.11
C VAL A 429 12.98 -20.49 -12.12
N THR A 430 11.89 -19.89 -11.65
CA THR A 430 10.98 -19.11 -12.50
C THR A 430 11.23 -17.61 -12.35
N LEU A 431 10.75 -16.83 -13.32
CA LEU A 431 10.78 -15.37 -13.24
C LEU A 431 10.12 -14.83 -11.95
N GLY A 432 9.04 -15.47 -11.49
CA GLY A 432 8.34 -15.08 -10.28
C GLY A 432 9.24 -15.12 -9.04
N VAL A 433 10.11 -16.14 -8.95
CA VAL A 433 11.07 -16.27 -7.84
C VAL A 433 12.06 -15.11 -7.85
N CYS A 434 12.59 -14.72 -9.01
CA CYS A 434 13.52 -13.61 -9.13
C CYS A 434 12.85 -12.26 -8.80
N ARG A 435 11.59 -12.07 -9.20
CA ARG A 435 10.84 -10.81 -8.98
C ARG A 435 10.48 -10.54 -7.53
N ASN A 436 10.68 -11.50 -6.62
CA ASN A 436 10.59 -11.24 -5.18
C ASN A 436 11.64 -10.22 -4.69
N CYS A 437 12.77 -10.11 -5.41
CA CYS A 437 13.89 -9.22 -5.06
C CYS A 437 14.38 -8.35 -6.23
N HIS A 438 13.98 -8.66 -7.45
CA HIS A 438 14.29 -7.87 -8.64
C HIS A 438 13.03 -7.18 -9.16
N THR A 439 12.59 -6.18 -8.39
CA THR A 439 11.58 -5.23 -8.86
C THR A 439 12.25 -4.13 -9.71
N LYS A 440 11.42 -3.31 -10.37
CA LYS A 440 11.91 -2.14 -11.10
C LYS A 440 12.71 -1.18 -10.19
N ASP A 441 12.39 -1.13 -8.91
CA ASP A 441 13.00 -0.21 -7.94
C ASP A 441 14.28 -0.78 -7.32
N GLN A 442 14.33 -2.10 -7.11
CA GLN A 442 15.47 -2.77 -6.48
C GLN A 442 16.55 -3.15 -7.50
N SER A 443 16.16 -3.41 -8.75
CA SER A 443 17.05 -3.82 -9.82
C SER A 443 16.52 -3.34 -11.18
N PRO A 444 16.59 -2.02 -11.47
CA PRO A 444 16.00 -1.41 -12.67
C PRO A 444 16.51 -1.99 -14.00
N THR A 445 17.72 -2.53 -14.00
CA THR A 445 18.35 -3.18 -15.15
C THR A 445 18.16 -4.71 -15.17
N PHE A 446 17.21 -5.24 -14.39
CA PHE A 446 16.98 -6.67 -14.30
C PHE A 446 16.55 -7.27 -15.65
N ASN A 447 17.33 -8.21 -16.14
CA ASN A 447 17.00 -9.03 -17.29
C ASN A 447 17.06 -10.51 -16.86
N TYR A 448 15.94 -11.19 -16.94
CA TYR A 448 15.78 -12.55 -16.41
C TYR A 448 16.80 -13.54 -16.98
N VAL A 449 16.97 -13.56 -18.30
CA VAL A 449 17.87 -14.53 -18.97
C VAL A 449 19.32 -14.21 -18.62
N ALA A 450 19.74 -12.96 -18.78
CA ALA A 450 21.12 -12.54 -18.52
C ALA A 450 21.50 -12.65 -17.04
N TYR A 451 20.56 -12.47 -16.11
CA TYR A 451 20.82 -12.64 -14.68
C TYR A 451 20.87 -14.12 -14.30
N LEU A 452 19.98 -14.94 -14.87
CA LEU A 452 19.98 -16.38 -14.66
C LEU A 452 21.29 -17.02 -15.14
N GLU A 453 21.88 -16.55 -16.25
CA GLU A 453 23.20 -17.01 -16.70
C GLU A 453 24.34 -16.68 -15.72
N LYS A 454 24.25 -15.54 -15.01
CA LYS A 454 25.27 -15.10 -14.04
C LYS A 454 25.22 -15.87 -12.72
N ILE A 455 24.05 -16.39 -12.35
CA ILE A 455 23.84 -17.13 -11.09
C ILE A 455 23.56 -18.62 -11.31
N GLY A 456 23.40 -19.02 -12.56
CA GLY A 456 23.02 -20.36 -12.96
C GLY A 456 24.09 -21.37 -12.61
N CYS A 457 23.66 -22.50 -12.07
CA CYS A 457 24.51 -23.65 -11.84
C CYS A 457 24.97 -24.21 -13.18
N LYS A 458 26.16 -23.81 -13.65
CA LYS A 458 26.81 -24.43 -14.80
C LYS A 458 27.16 -25.86 -14.40
N ILE A 459 26.30 -26.81 -14.78
CA ILE A 459 26.65 -28.22 -14.80
C ILE A 459 27.64 -28.35 -15.96
N THR A 460 28.94 -28.32 -15.66
CA THR A 460 29.91 -28.89 -16.58
C THR A 460 29.50 -30.35 -16.74
N LYS A 461 29.11 -30.72 -17.96
CA LYS A 461 28.85 -32.11 -18.34
C LYS A 461 30.02 -33.01 -17.94
#